data_AF-A0A0R0APP5-F1
#
_entry.id   AF-A0A0R0APP5-F1
#
_cell.length_a   1.000
_cell.length_b   1.000
_cell.length_c   1.000
_cell.angle_alpha   90.00
_cell.angle_beta   90.00
_cell.angle_gamma   90.00
#
_symmetry.space_group_name_H-M   'P 1'
#
loop_
_entity.id
_entity.type
_entity.pdbx_description
1 polymer ?
#
loop_
_entity_poly.entity_id
_entity_poly.type
_entity_poly.pdbx_seq_one_letter_code
_entity_poly.pdbx_strand_id
1 'polypeptide(L)'
;MPLPATALILLLVTGAAAAGAAAPLAGRFGHAYTATDGETVWTITPHRDGDYRVQQPGKPEAPAAVLDDSQRIAFWQKMDWDTATAAGANCLHWGEPVADSLRDLFDTPPAAAPVLRRSLLCHLPGPQRAQIGWLADNASDWFYYDALSGVMEITPLP
;
A
#
# COMPACT_ATOMS: atom_id res chain seq x y z
N MET A 1 12.81 -58.25 -29.55
CA MET A 1 13.68 -57.93 -28.38
C MET A 1 14.93 -57.25 -28.93
N PRO A 2 15.42 -56.08 -28.45
CA PRO A 2 14.94 -55.12 -27.44
C PRO A 2 14.67 -53.68 -28.00
N LEU A 3 13.96 -52.85 -27.22
CA LEU A 3 14.01 -51.35 -27.22
C LEU A 3 15.07 -50.94 -26.17
N PRO A 4 15.80 -49.79 -26.22
CA PRO A 4 15.26 -48.42 -26.07
C PRO A 4 16.14 -47.35 -26.80
N ALA A 5 16.01 -46.02 -26.74
CA ALA A 5 15.51 -45.12 -25.72
C ALA A 5 15.15 -43.76 -26.38
N THR A 6 13.90 -43.32 -26.22
CA THR A 6 13.48 -41.96 -26.54
C THR A 6 13.80 -41.08 -25.34
N ALA A 7 14.84 -40.26 -25.46
CA ALA A 7 15.19 -39.26 -24.45
C ALA A 7 14.18 -38.12 -24.48
N LEU A 8 13.30 -38.06 -23.47
CA LEU A 8 12.40 -36.95 -23.23
C LEU A 8 13.15 -35.87 -22.45
N ILE A 9 13.59 -34.81 -23.13
CA ILE A 9 14.18 -33.63 -22.49
C ILE A 9 13.02 -32.77 -21.96
N LEU A 10 12.80 -32.82 -20.64
CA LEU A 10 11.94 -31.87 -19.93
C LEU A 10 12.64 -30.50 -19.91
N LEU A 11 12.17 -29.56 -20.73
CA LEU A 11 12.55 -28.16 -20.65
C LEU A 11 11.84 -27.55 -19.41
N LEU A 12 12.54 -27.48 -18.27
CA LEU A 12 12.10 -26.65 -17.14
C LEU A 12 12.23 -25.18 -17.54
N VAL A 13 11.14 -24.57 -17.99
CA VAL A 13 11.02 -23.12 -18.10
C VAL A 13 10.83 -22.57 -16.69
N THR A 14 11.93 -22.25 -16.01
CA THR A 14 11.90 -21.43 -14.80
C THR A 14 11.54 -20.00 -15.19
N GLY A 15 10.25 -19.66 -15.08
CA GLY A 15 9.80 -18.28 -15.16
C GLY A 15 10.34 -17.51 -13.95
N ALA A 16 11.32 -16.64 -14.18
CA ALA A 16 11.68 -15.63 -13.19
C ALA A 16 10.48 -14.69 -13.06
N ALA A 17 9.73 -14.83 -11.97
CA ALA A 17 8.74 -13.82 -11.59
C ALA A 17 9.51 -12.53 -11.36
N ALA A 18 9.35 -11.56 -12.27
CA ALA A 18 9.84 -10.22 -12.07
C ALA A 18 9.09 -9.65 -10.86
N ALA A 19 9.73 -9.67 -9.69
CA ALA A 19 9.31 -8.85 -8.57
C ALA A 19 9.38 -7.40 -9.05
N GLY A 20 8.23 -6.85 -9.47
CA GLY A 20 8.15 -5.47 -9.92
C GLY A 20 8.69 -4.57 -8.82
N ALA A 21 9.68 -3.74 -9.15
CA ALA A 21 10.20 -2.76 -8.21
C ALA A 21 9.01 -1.90 -7.71
N ALA A 22 8.86 -1.81 -6.38
CA ALA A 22 7.80 -1.03 -5.79
C ALA A 22 7.86 0.41 -6.30
N ALA A 23 6.71 1.00 -6.64
CA ALA A 23 6.66 2.38 -7.10
C ALA A 23 7.27 3.31 -6.04
N PRO A 24 8.02 4.36 -6.44
CA PRO A 24 8.57 5.33 -5.50
C PRO A 24 7.44 6.05 -4.78
N LEU A 25 7.50 6.11 -3.45
CA LEU A 25 6.48 6.76 -2.61
C LEU A 25 6.66 8.29 -2.53
N ALA A 26 7.83 8.79 -2.93
CA ALA A 26 8.10 10.22 -2.99
C ALA A 26 7.39 10.85 -4.19
N GLY A 27 6.81 12.03 -3.99
CA GLY A 27 6.08 12.74 -5.02
C GLY A 27 5.08 13.75 -4.46
N ARG A 28 4.32 14.36 -5.36
CA ARG A 28 3.18 15.21 -5.03
C ARG A 28 1.91 14.45 -5.34
N PHE A 29 0.92 14.55 -4.47
CA PHE A 29 -0.33 13.83 -4.58
C PHE A 29 -1.50 14.77 -4.37
N GLY A 30 -2.50 14.65 -5.24
CA GLY A 30 -3.80 15.30 -5.11
C GLY A 30 -4.90 14.26 -4.94
N HIS A 31 -6.14 14.71 -4.76
CA HIS A 31 -7.31 13.85 -4.78
C HIS A 31 -8.46 14.56 -5.52
N ALA A 32 -9.39 13.82 -6.12
CA ALA A 32 -10.46 14.39 -6.96
C ALA A 32 -11.40 15.37 -6.22
N TYR A 33 -11.39 15.34 -4.88
CA TYR A 33 -12.23 16.19 -4.03
C TYR A 33 -11.59 17.55 -3.65
N THR A 34 -10.46 17.93 -4.23
CA THR A 34 -9.86 19.26 -3.99
C THR A 34 -10.68 20.35 -4.69
N ALA A 35 -10.62 21.57 -4.16
CA ALA A 35 -11.34 22.71 -4.75
C ALA A 35 -10.81 23.07 -6.14
N THR A 36 -9.53 22.77 -6.39
CA THR A 36 -8.87 22.98 -7.69
C THR A 36 -8.34 21.65 -8.22
N ASP A 37 -8.55 21.41 -9.51
CA ASP A 37 -7.94 20.27 -10.20
C ASP A 37 -6.41 20.39 -10.18
N GLY A 38 -5.71 19.27 -9.91
CA GLY A 38 -4.26 19.24 -9.77
C GLY A 38 -3.70 19.92 -8.49
N GLU A 39 -4.55 20.28 -7.53
CA GLU A 39 -4.09 20.82 -6.24
C GLU A 39 -3.30 19.76 -5.46
N THR A 40 -2.12 20.14 -4.97
CA THR A 40 -1.30 19.26 -4.14
C THR A 40 -1.83 19.25 -2.71
N VAL A 41 -2.22 18.07 -2.26
CA VAL A 41 -2.68 17.81 -0.88
C VAL A 41 -1.54 17.27 -0.04
N TRP A 42 -0.71 16.38 -0.62
CA TRP A 42 0.47 15.83 0.05
C TRP A 42 1.70 15.98 -0.83
N THR A 43 2.78 16.47 -0.23
CA THR A 43 4.12 16.35 -0.79
C THR A 43 4.91 15.37 0.08
N ILE A 44 5.39 14.30 -0.53
CA ILE A 44 6.18 13.26 0.13
C ILE A 44 7.62 13.36 -0.35
N THR A 45 8.53 13.56 0.58
CA THR A 45 9.97 13.64 0.29
C THR A 45 10.72 12.52 1.01
N PRO A 46 11.73 11.91 0.37
CA PRO A 46 12.59 10.97 1.05
C PRO A 46 13.42 11.73 2.09
N HIS A 47 13.59 11.13 3.25
CA HIS A 47 14.47 11.57 4.30
C HIS A 47 15.63 10.58 4.44
N ARG A 48 16.63 10.91 5.27
CA ARG A 48 17.75 10.02 5.57
C ARG A 48 17.25 8.68 6.11
N ASP A 49 18.03 7.63 5.88
CA ASP A 49 17.84 6.28 6.44
C ASP A 49 16.58 5.52 5.95
N GLY A 50 15.97 5.95 4.84
CA GLY A 50 14.81 5.28 4.23
C GLY A 50 13.46 5.76 4.75
N ASP A 51 13.47 6.73 5.68
CA ASP A 51 12.28 7.41 6.17
C ASP A 51 11.76 8.44 5.16
N TYR A 52 10.53 8.94 5.39
CA TYR A 52 9.90 9.95 4.56
C TYR A 52 9.41 11.14 5.41
N ARG A 53 9.23 12.30 4.76
CA ARG A 53 8.50 13.44 5.31
C ARG A 53 7.26 13.69 4.48
N VAL A 54 6.19 14.09 5.16
CA VAL A 54 4.92 14.47 4.54
C VAL A 54 4.63 15.92 4.89
N GLN A 55 4.48 16.75 3.86
CA GLN A 55 4.02 18.13 3.97
C GLN A 55 2.59 18.23 3.43
N GLN A 56 1.69 18.80 4.23
CA GLN A 56 0.32 19.15 3.83
C GLN A 56 0.13 20.67 3.90
N PRO A 57 -0.64 21.30 3.01
CA PRO A 57 -0.93 22.73 3.10
C PRO A 57 -1.49 23.13 4.48
N GLY A 58 -0.90 24.16 5.10
CA GLY A 58 -1.35 24.68 6.40
C GLY A 58 -1.09 23.78 7.61
N LYS A 59 -0.30 22.70 7.47
CA LYS A 59 0.11 21.82 8.58
C LYS A 59 1.63 21.83 8.74
N PRO A 60 2.15 21.56 9.96
CA PRO A 60 3.56 21.23 10.13
C PRO A 60 3.93 19.98 9.33
N GLU A 61 5.18 19.92 8.86
CA GLU A 61 5.73 18.70 8.27
C GLU A 61 5.73 17.56 9.29
N ALA A 62 5.38 16.35 8.85
CA ALA A 62 5.29 15.17 9.69
C ALA A 62 6.27 14.07 9.25
N PRO A 63 6.86 13.29 10.18
CA PRO A 63 7.55 12.05 9.84
C PRO A 63 6.56 11.00 9.29
N ALA A 64 7.00 10.28 8.27
CA ALA A 64 6.29 9.13 7.71
C ALA A 64 7.24 7.94 7.57
N ALA A 65 6.69 6.74 7.76
CA ALA A 65 7.43 5.48 7.64
C ALA A 65 6.75 4.56 6.64
N VAL A 66 7.53 3.67 6.03
CA VAL A 66 6.99 2.59 5.19
C VAL A 66 6.37 1.53 6.09
N LEU A 67 5.22 0.99 5.68
CA LEU A 67 4.62 -0.13 6.41
C LEU A 67 5.39 -1.42 6.12
N ASP A 68 5.78 -2.11 7.18
CA ASP A 68 6.26 -3.48 7.09
C ASP A 68 5.12 -4.46 6.71
N ASP A 69 5.49 -5.71 6.45
CA ASP A 69 4.54 -6.75 6.03
C ASP A 69 3.45 -7.01 7.07
N SER A 70 3.79 -6.99 8.36
CA SER A 70 2.83 -7.22 9.44
C SER A 70 1.82 -6.08 9.56
N GLN A 71 2.29 -4.84 9.44
CA GLN A 71 1.44 -3.65 9.47
C GLN A 71 0.54 -3.58 8.24
N ARG A 72 1.08 -3.92 7.06
CA ARG A 72 0.32 -3.96 5.81
C ARG A 72 -0.77 -5.04 5.85
N ILE A 73 -0.45 -6.25 6.28
CA ILE A 73 -1.45 -7.32 6.44
C ILE A 73 -2.53 -6.92 7.45
N ALA A 74 -2.16 -6.31 8.59
CA ALA A 74 -3.11 -5.84 9.59
C ALA A 74 -4.06 -4.77 9.03
N PHE A 75 -3.56 -3.85 8.20
CA PHE A 75 -4.42 -2.88 7.52
C PHE A 75 -5.39 -3.57 6.54
N TRP A 76 -4.92 -4.52 5.73
CA TRP A 76 -5.79 -5.25 4.79
C TRP A 76 -6.90 -6.03 5.52
N GLN A 77 -6.57 -6.68 6.63
CA GLN A 77 -7.55 -7.38 7.47
C GLN A 77 -8.60 -6.42 8.03
N LYS A 78 -8.18 -5.24 8.51
CA LYS A 78 -9.10 -4.19 8.99
C LYS A 78 -10.10 -3.76 7.92
N MET A 79 -9.64 -3.69 6.68
CA MET A 79 -10.47 -3.30 5.55
C MET A 79 -11.36 -4.43 5.01
N ASP A 80 -11.25 -5.64 5.58
CA ASP A 80 -11.89 -6.86 5.08
C ASP A 80 -11.54 -7.13 3.60
N TRP A 81 -10.27 -6.92 3.25
CA TRP A 81 -9.75 -7.17 1.91
C TRP A 81 -8.96 -8.48 1.88
N ASP A 82 -8.87 -9.12 0.71
CA ASP A 82 -8.04 -10.31 0.54
C ASP A 82 -6.57 -9.98 0.81
N THR A 83 -6.04 -10.55 1.89
CA THR A 83 -4.65 -10.34 2.32
C THR A 83 -3.61 -10.81 1.30
N ALA A 84 -3.97 -11.68 0.35
CA ALA A 84 -3.08 -12.04 -0.76
C ALA A 84 -2.72 -10.83 -1.64
N THR A 85 -3.61 -9.83 -1.72
CA THR A 85 -3.37 -8.60 -2.49
C THR A 85 -2.42 -7.63 -1.79
N ALA A 86 -2.22 -7.78 -0.47
CA ALA A 86 -1.36 -6.91 0.33
C ALA A 86 0.10 -6.97 -0.09
N ALA A 87 0.58 -8.12 -0.58
CA ALA A 87 1.99 -8.31 -0.97
C ALA A 87 2.45 -7.36 -2.09
N GLY A 88 1.51 -6.89 -2.94
CA GLY A 88 1.82 -5.96 -4.03
C GLY A 88 1.80 -4.49 -3.62
N ALA A 89 1.33 -4.15 -2.42
CA ALA A 89 1.19 -2.77 -1.99
C ALA A 89 2.49 -2.20 -1.41
N ASN A 90 2.76 -0.96 -1.77
CA ASN A 90 3.80 -0.13 -1.14
C ASN A 90 3.13 1.05 -0.45
N CYS A 91 3.32 1.20 0.86
CA CYS A 91 2.52 2.12 1.65
C CYS A 91 3.36 2.92 2.64
N LEU A 92 2.95 4.16 2.88
CA LEU A 92 3.44 5.03 3.95
C LEU A 92 2.36 5.26 5.01
N HIS A 93 2.77 5.41 6.25
CA HIS A 93 1.89 5.87 7.34
C HIS A 93 2.51 7.02 8.15
N TRP A 94 1.67 7.95 8.61
CA TRP A 94 2.08 9.10 9.42
C TRP A 94 0.98 9.58 10.35
N GLY A 95 1.34 10.54 11.20
CA GLY A 95 0.46 11.08 12.25
C GLY A 95 0.50 10.27 13.53
N GLU A 96 -0.49 10.51 14.40
CA GLU A 96 -0.56 9.86 15.71
C GLU A 96 -0.77 8.34 15.60
N PRO A 97 -0.14 7.54 16.46
CA PRO A 97 -0.46 6.13 16.61
C PRO A 97 -1.95 5.94 16.88
N VAL A 98 -2.59 5.00 16.18
CA VAL A 98 -3.97 4.61 16.48
C VAL A 98 -3.95 3.44 17.46
N ALA A 99 -4.17 3.73 18.74
CA ALA A 99 -4.13 2.72 19.79
C ALA A 99 -5.27 1.69 19.71
N ASP A 100 -6.42 2.08 19.15
CA ASP A 100 -7.68 1.36 19.39
C ASP A 100 -8.36 0.79 18.12
N SER A 101 -8.16 1.38 16.94
CA SER A 101 -8.94 0.98 15.74
C SER A 101 -8.60 -0.39 15.13
N LEU A 102 -7.61 -1.10 15.68
CA LEU A 102 -7.33 -2.50 15.38
C LEU A 102 -7.58 -3.41 16.58
N ARG A 103 -7.59 -2.89 17.81
CA ARG A 103 -7.84 -3.69 19.02
C ARG A 103 -9.30 -4.16 19.08
N ASP A 104 -10.23 -3.34 18.61
CA ASP A 104 -11.67 -3.66 18.59
C ASP A 104 -12.05 -4.72 17.52
N LEU A 105 -11.12 -5.12 16.65
CA LEU A 105 -11.31 -6.15 15.62
C LEU A 105 -10.80 -7.54 16.03
N PHE A 106 -10.11 -7.66 17.16
CA PHE A 106 -9.56 -8.94 17.64
C PHE A 106 -10.05 -9.23 19.06
N ASP A 107 -10.81 -10.32 19.23
CA ASP A 107 -11.34 -10.80 20.53
C ASP A 107 -10.25 -11.09 21.59
N THR A 108 -8.98 -11.13 21.19
CA THR A 108 -7.84 -11.22 22.10
C THR A 108 -6.71 -10.34 21.53
N PRO A 109 -6.25 -9.29 22.24
CA PRO A 109 -5.16 -8.47 21.74
C PRO A 109 -3.89 -9.33 21.61
N PRO A 110 -3.27 -9.43 20.42
CA PRO A 110 -1.94 -10.02 20.35
C PRO A 110 -0.99 -9.18 21.22
N ALA A 111 -0.04 -9.85 21.88
CA ALA A 111 0.86 -9.25 22.86
C ALA A 111 1.72 -8.08 22.30
N ALA A 112 1.72 -7.87 20.98
CA ALA A 112 2.20 -6.65 20.32
C ALA A 112 1.56 -6.52 18.94
N ALA A 113 0.34 -5.97 18.84
CA ALA A 113 -0.23 -5.62 17.53
C ALA A 113 0.67 -4.59 16.83
N PRO A 114 0.85 -4.68 15.49
CA PRO A 114 1.58 -3.66 14.74
C PRO A 114 0.94 -2.28 14.95
N VAL A 115 1.76 -1.27 15.26
CA VAL A 115 1.29 0.10 15.46
C VAL A 115 1.09 0.75 14.10
N LEU A 116 -0.18 0.94 13.72
CA LEU A 116 -0.55 1.80 12.60
C LEU A 116 -0.64 3.26 13.07
N ARG A 117 -0.49 4.18 12.11
CA ARG A 117 -0.71 5.61 12.33
C ARG A 117 -1.98 6.06 11.61
N ARG A 118 -2.48 7.23 11.99
CA ARG A 118 -3.80 7.75 11.59
C ARG A 118 -4.01 7.88 10.07
N SER A 119 -2.96 8.18 9.32
CA SER A 119 -3.02 8.39 7.88
C SER A 119 -2.16 7.38 7.14
N LEU A 120 -2.66 6.91 6.01
CA LEU A 120 -2.02 5.96 5.11
C LEU A 120 -2.05 6.48 3.67
N LEU A 121 -0.98 6.27 2.92
CA LEU A 121 -0.96 6.44 1.47
C LEU A 121 -0.32 5.21 0.85
N CYS A 122 -0.99 4.60 -0.11
CA CYS A 122 -0.57 3.35 -0.72
C CYS A 122 -0.57 3.46 -2.23
N HIS A 123 0.46 2.89 -2.84
CA HIS A 123 0.42 2.42 -4.21
C HIS A 123 0.07 0.93 -4.22
N LEU A 124 -0.94 0.55 -4.99
CA LEU A 124 -1.35 -0.82 -5.22
C LEU A 124 -1.48 -1.04 -6.74
N PRO A 125 -0.62 -1.86 -7.36
CA PRO A 125 -0.65 -2.04 -8.80
C PRO A 125 -2.01 -2.55 -9.30
N GLY A 126 -2.41 -2.10 -10.49
CA GLY A 126 -3.71 -2.41 -11.11
C GLY A 126 -4.20 -3.86 -10.96
N PRO A 127 -3.38 -4.91 -11.22
CA PRO A 127 -3.84 -6.30 -11.09
C PRO A 127 -4.26 -6.71 -9.67
N GLN A 128 -3.59 -6.20 -8.63
CA GLN A 128 -3.96 -6.44 -7.24
C GLN A 128 -5.14 -5.55 -6.84
N ARG A 129 -5.12 -4.30 -7.29
CA ARG A 129 -6.20 -3.33 -7.04
C ARG A 129 -7.54 -3.81 -7.58
N ALA A 130 -7.57 -4.38 -8.78
CA ALA A 130 -8.76 -4.94 -9.42
C ALA A 130 -9.42 -6.10 -8.64
N GLN A 131 -8.69 -6.72 -7.70
CA GLN A 131 -9.21 -7.80 -6.86
C GLN A 131 -9.91 -7.27 -5.59
N ILE A 132 -9.81 -5.98 -5.32
CA ILE A 132 -10.43 -5.33 -4.16
C ILE A 132 -11.65 -4.55 -4.65
N GLY A 133 -12.86 -5.03 -4.33
CA GLY A 133 -14.11 -4.49 -4.90
C GLY A 133 -14.28 -2.97 -4.77
N TRP A 134 -13.84 -2.37 -3.66
CA TRP A 134 -13.89 -0.92 -3.46
C TRP A 134 -12.91 -0.14 -4.34
N LEU A 135 -11.76 -0.74 -4.68
CA LEU A 135 -10.69 -0.08 -5.42
C LEU A 135 -10.67 -0.47 -6.90
N ALA A 136 -11.46 -1.47 -7.30
CA ALA A 136 -11.38 -2.08 -8.63
C ALA A 136 -11.61 -1.07 -9.76
N ASP A 137 -12.52 -0.12 -9.55
CA ASP A 137 -12.91 0.87 -10.54
C ASP A 137 -12.10 2.18 -10.47
N ASN A 138 -11.14 2.30 -9.55
CA ASN A 138 -10.27 3.47 -9.48
C ASN A 138 -9.47 3.62 -10.80
N ALA A 139 -9.31 4.86 -11.24
CA ALA A 139 -8.46 5.20 -12.39
C ALA A 139 -6.97 5.20 -12.01
N SER A 140 -6.67 5.50 -10.75
CA SER A 140 -5.33 5.54 -10.15
C SER A 140 -5.02 4.26 -9.39
N ASP A 141 -3.74 3.87 -9.45
CA ASP A 141 -3.17 2.81 -8.63
C ASP A 141 -2.80 3.30 -7.21
N TRP A 142 -3.20 4.53 -6.86
CA TRP A 142 -2.94 5.13 -5.55
C TRP A 142 -4.22 5.36 -4.76
N PHE A 143 -4.17 5.08 -3.46
CA PHE A 143 -5.22 5.45 -2.53
C PHE A 143 -4.65 6.02 -1.24
N TYR A 144 -5.46 6.84 -0.59
CA TYR A 144 -5.24 7.37 0.75
C TYR A 144 -6.28 6.79 1.70
N TYR A 145 -5.92 6.64 2.97
CA TYR A 145 -6.84 6.27 4.04
C TYR A 145 -6.61 7.13 5.26
N ASP A 146 -7.69 7.56 5.89
CA ASP A 146 -7.70 7.89 7.32
C ASP A 146 -9.01 7.49 7.99
N ALA A 147 -8.99 7.45 9.33
CA ALA A 147 -10.12 6.99 10.12
C ALA A 147 -11.39 7.86 10.02
N LEU A 148 -11.29 9.12 9.58
CA LEU A 148 -12.42 10.02 9.40
C LEU A 148 -12.99 9.95 7.99
N SER A 149 -12.12 9.91 6.99
CA SER A 149 -12.49 10.02 5.57
C SER A 149 -12.69 8.67 4.90
N GLY A 150 -12.21 7.58 5.52
CA GLY A 150 -12.19 6.26 4.89
C GLY A 150 -11.15 6.20 3.76
N VAL A 151 -11.37 5.27 2.83
CA VAL A 151 -10.50 5.07 1.66
C VAL A 151 -10.90 6.03 0.54
N MET A 152 -9.92 6.72 -0.02
CA MET A 152 -10.08 7.70 -1.07
C MET A 152 -9.06 7.45 -2.19
N GLU A 153 -9.52 7.53 -3.43
CA GLU A 153 -8.62 7.56 -4.58
C GLU A 153 -7.82 8.86 -4.60
N ILE A 154 -6.51 8.73 -4.86
CA ILE A 154 -5.60 9.87 -5.00
C ILE A 154 -4.81 9.71 -6.28
N THR A 155 -4.24 10.81 -6.78
CA THR A 155 -3.50 10.82 -8.03
C THR A 155 -2.12 11.43 -7.82
N PRO A 156 -1.04 10.78 -8.27
CA PRO A 156 0.26 11.43 -8.35
C PRO A 156 0.19 12.60 -9.33
N LEU A 157 0.81 13.71 -8.97
CA LEU A 157 0.87 14.94 -9.75
C LEU A 157 2.25 15.07 -10.43
N PRO A 158 2.35 15.85 -11.53
CA PRO A 158 3.61 16.16 -12.19
C PRO A 158 4.63 16.89 -11.31
#